data_AF-A0A559KFE2-F1
#
_entry.id   AF-A0A559KFE2-F1
#
_cell.length_a   1.000
_cell.length_b   1.000
_cell.length_c   1.000
_cell.angle_alpha   90.00
_cell.angle_beta   90.00
_cell.angle_gamma   90.00
#
_symmetry.space_group_name_H-M   'P 1'
#
loop_
_entity.id
_entity.type
_entity.pdbx_description
1 polymer ?
#
loop_
_entity_poly.entity_id
_entity_poly.type
_entity_poly.pdbx_seq_one_letter_code
_entity_poly.pdbx_strand_id
1 'polypeptide(L)'
;MSRWMSIAIAATLLLSVATACQAKDTHHEVQTHSKDGLLGITEVNPNMPLGGTYRTYQDDVRVMDQAIKDQVPSARAVTISHNGPTVNVRLDVPIGTTREQIEQYRAKAQEALAAAVPRYNYKVSVAVK
;
A
#
# COMPACT_ATOMS: atom_id res chain seq x y z
N MET A 1 20.60 33.84 60.42
CA MET A 1 20.19 33.96 59.01
C MET A 1 19.94 32.56 58.42
N SER A 2 18.89 31.85 58.83
CA SER A 2 18.57 30.52 58.24
C SER A 2 17.12 30.06 58.47
N ARG A 3 16.16 31.01 58.56
CA ARG A 3 14.74 30.68 58.75
C ARG A 3 13.81 31.29 57.69
N TRP A 4 14.35 32.04 56.74
CA TRP A 4 13.59 32.67 55.65
C TRP A 4 13.78 31.99 54.29
N MET A 5 14.61 30.95 54.21
CA MET A 5 14.92 30.23 52.97
C MET A 5 14.19 28.90 52.84
N SER A 6 13.14 28.68 53.64
CA SER A 6 12.31 27.46 53.60
C SER A 6 10.85 27.74 53.19
N ILE A 7 10.46 29.01 53.07
CA ILE A 7 9.09 29.39 52.67
C ILE A 7 9.01 29.64 51.15
N ALA A 8 10.13 29.92 50.49
CA ALA A 8 10.15 30.20 49.04
C ALA A 8 10.07 28.94 48.15
N ILE A 9 10.32 27.73 48.68
CA ILE A 9 10.30 26.48 47.91
C ILE A 9 8.92 25.79 47.96
N ALA A 10 8.11 26.08 48.99
CA ALA A 10 6.77 25.52 49.12
C ALA A 10 5.71 26.28 48.27
N ALA A 11 5.99 27.52 47.86
CA ALA A 11 5.05 28.35 47.09
C ALA A 11 5.08 28.09 45.58
N THR A 12 6.16 27.48 45.05
CA THR A 12 6.31 27.19 43.61
C THR A 12 5.69 25.87 43.19
N LEU A 13 5.32 24.99 44.14
CA LEU A 13 4.74 23.67 43.83
C LEU A 13 3.22 23.71 43.59
N LEU A 14 2.54 24.82 43.89
CA LEU A 14 1.08 24.97 43.74
C LEU A 14 0.64 25.62 42.42
N LEU A 15 1.58 26.02 41.55
CA LEU A 15 1.29 26.75 40.30
C LEU A 15 1.45 25.90 39.03
N SER A 16 1.46 24.57 39.13
CA SER A 16 1.60 23.65 37.98
C SER A 16 0.27 22.99 37.55
N VAL A 17 -0.86 23.31 38.19
CA VAL A 17 -2.16 22.67 37.90
C VAL A 17 -2.96 23.40 36.80
N ALA A 18 -2.54 24.59 36.35
CA ALA A 18 -3.32 25.41 35.41
C ALA A 18 -2.95 25.27 33.92
N THR A 19 -1.95 24.46 33.54
CA THR A 19 -1.52 24.31 32.12
C THR A 19 -1.93 23.00 31.46
N ALA A 20 -2.76 22.18 32.11
CA ALA A 20 -3.22 20.90 31.55
C ALA A 20 -4.43 20.99 30.60
N CYS A 21 -4.95 22.20 30.34
CA CYS A 21 -5.96 22.45 29.32
C CYS A 21 -5.40 23.27 28.15
N GLN A 22 -4.24 22.88 27.61
CA GLN A 22 -4.03 23.12 26.18
C GLN A 22 -4.79 22.02 25.45
N ALA A 23 -5.94 22.38 24.90
CA ALA A 23 -6.58 21.65 23.82
C ALA A 23 -5.56 21.53 22.69
N LYS A 24 -4.75 20.47 22.74
CA LYS A 24 -4.13 19.94 21.55
C LYS A 24 -5.31 19.55 20.70
N ASP A 25 -5.45 20.20 19.55
CA ASP A 25 -6.15 19.66 18.41
C ASP A 25 -5.56 18.28 18.14
N THR A 26 -6.07 17.29 18.86
CA THR A 26 -6.00 15.90 18.46
C THR A 26 -6.81 15.86 17.19
N HIS A 27 -6.13 16.13 16.07
CA HIS A 27 -6.33 15.36 14.86
C HIS A 27 -6.25 13.90 15.29
N HIS A 28 -7.38 13.38 15.78
CA HIS A 28 -7.65 11.97 15.74
C HIS A 28 -7.66 11.65 14.26
N GLU A 29 -6.49 11.27 13.75
CA GLU A 29 -6.39 10.47 12.55
C GLU A 29 -7.31 9.29 12.81
N VAL A 30 -8.52 9.39 12.25
CA VAL A 30 -9.52 8.34 12.32
C VAL A 30 -8.82 7.13 11.73
N GLN A 31 -8.46 6.16 12.59
CA GLN A 31 -7.92 4.90 12.13
C GLN A 31 -9.07 4.20 11.41
N THR A 32 -9.17 4.43 10.10
CA THR A 32 -10.10 3.73 9.24
C THR A 32 -9.60 2.30 9.16
N HIS A 33 -10.09 1.45 10.05
CA HIS A 33 -9.93 0.01 9.95
C HIS A 33 -10.82 -0.48 8.80
N SER A 34 -10.33 -0.36 7.57
CA SER A 34 -10.98 -0.87 6.35
C SER A 34 -11.26 -2.39 6.38
N LYS A 35 -10.76 -3.09 7.41
CA LYS A 35 -10.92 -4.53 7.61
C LYS A 35 -12.09 -4.91 8.53
N ASP A 36 -12.55 -4.01 9.39
CA ASP A 36 -13.51 -4.35 10.45
C ASP A 36 -14.87 -3.69 10.18
N GLY A 37 -15.79 -4.46 9.62
CA GLY A 37 -17.17 -4.06 9.35
C GLY A 37 -18.03 -3.97 10.62
N LEU A 38 -17.46 -3.58 11.76
CA LEU A 38 -18.09 -3.67 13.07
C LEU A 38 -19.32 -2.78 13.23
N LEU A 39 -19.51 -1.77 12.37
CA LEU A 39 -20.65 -0.85 12.40
C LEU A 39 -21.56 -0.90 11.16
N GLY A 40 -21.42 -1.90 10.29
CA GLY A 40 -22.38 -2.16 9.20
C GLY A 40 -22.47 -1.11 8.08
N ILE A 41 -21.76 0.01 8.19
CA ILE A 41 -21.53 0.95 7.08
C ILE A 41 -20.34 0.47 6.26
N THR A 42 -20.55 -0.58 5.47
CA THR A 42 -19.64 -0.85 4.35
C THR A 42 -19.82 0.27 3.34
N GLU A 43 -18.77 1.04 3.10
CA GLU A 43 -18.69 1.93 1.94
C GLU A 43 -18.79 1.07 0.68
N VAL A 44 -20.01 0.89 0.20
CA VAL A 44 -20.31 0.21 -1.05
C VAL A 44 -20.05 1.19 -2.20
N ASN A 45 -18.78 1.45 -2.50
CA ASN A 45 -18.44 2.04 -3.78
C ASN A 45 -18.84 1.03 -4.86
N PRO A 46 -19.77 1.34 -5.79
CA PRO A 46 -20.19 0.40 -6.83
C PRO A 46 -19.06 0.01 -7.78
N ASN A 47 -17.95 0.75 -7.79
CA ASN A 47 -16.70 0.40 -8.48
C ASN A 47 -15.69 -0.36 -7.59
N MET A 48 -16.06 -0.70 -6.35
CA MET A 48 -15.36 -1.63 -5.47
C MET A 48 -16.19 -2.93 -5.36
N PRO A 49 -15.86 -3.97 -6.14
CA PRO A 49 -16.43 -5.29 -5.95
C PRO A 49 -16.22 -5.78 -4.52
N LEU A 50 -17.31 -6.08 -3.82
CA LEU A 50 -17.33 -6.49 -2.41
C LEU A 50 -17.12 -8.00 -2.21
N GLY A 51 -16.77 -8.73 -3.28
CA GLY A 51 -16.51 -10.17 -3.21
C GLY A 51 -15.26 -10.49 -2.38
N GLY A 52 -15.28 -11.58 -1.62
CA GLY A 52 -14.15 -11.99 -0.76
C GLY A 52 -12.82 -12.14 -1.50
N THR A 53 -12.85 -12.41 -2.81
CA THR A 53 -11.68 -12.44 -3.68
C THR A 53 -11.10 -11.06 -3.98
N TYR A 54 -11.93 -10.01 -4.04
CA TYR A 54 -11.50 -8.65 -4.39
C TYR A 54 -10.66 -7.99 -3.29
N ARG A 55 -10.92 -8.33 -2.02
CA ARG A 55 -10.11 -7.86 -0.87
C ARG A 55 -8.63 -8.19 -1.03
N THR A 56 -8.34 -9.32 -1.69
CA THR A 56 -6.96 -9.77 -1.95
C THR A 56 -6.36 -9.21 -3.24
N TYR A 57 -7.14 -8.60 -4.14
CA TYR A 57 -6.60 -8.10 -5.42
C TYR A 57 -5.56 -7.00 -5.22
N GLN A 58 -5.76 -6.11 -4.25
CA GLN A 58 -4.75 -5.09 -3.94
C GLN A 58 -3.45 -5.71 -3.43
N ASP A 59 -3.55 -6.76 -2.63
CA ASP A 59 -2.39 -7.48 -2.09
C ASP A 59 -1.67 -8.24 -3.21
N ASP A 60 -2.43 -8.90 -4.08
CA ASP A 60 -1.87 -9.61 -5.24
C ASP A 60 -1.24 -8.67 -6.24
N VAL A 61 -1.82 -7.50 -6.50
CA VAL A 61 -1.20 -6.48 -7.37
C VAL A 61 0.19 -6.10 -6.84
N ARG A 62 0.34 -5.95 -5.52
CA ARG A 62 1.66 -5.66 -4.93
C ARG A 62 2.63 -6.83 -5.08
N VAL A 63 2.16 -8.07 -4.86
CA VAL A 63 2.98 -9.27 -5.06
C VAL A 63 3.41 -9.42 -6.52
N MET A 64 2.49 -9.19 -7.46
CA MET A 64 2.74 -9.25 -8.90
C MET A 64 3.72 -8.17 -9.36
N ASP A 65 3.54 -6.93 -8.89
CA ASP A 65 4.45 -5.82 -9.19
C ASP A 65 5.87 -6.11 -8.67
N GLN A 66 5.99 -6.64 -7.45
CA GLN A 66 7.27 -7.03 -6.90
C GLN A 66 7.93 -8.18 -7.70
N ALA A 67 7.16 -9.22 -8.04
CA ALA A 67 7.67 -10.35 -8.81
C ALA A 67 8.20 -9.92 -10.20
N ILE A 68 7.51 -8.97 -10.86
CA ILE A 68 7.98 -8.41 -12.14
C ILE A 68 9.27 -7.63 -11.96
N LYS A 69 9.37 -6.78 -10.92
CA LYS A 69 10.58 -5.99 -10.63
C LYS A 69 11.79 -6.86 -10.35
N ASP A 70 11.59 -7.95 -9.61
CA ASP A 70 12.68 -8.86 -9.22
C ASP A 70 13.22 -9.65 -10.42
N GLN A 71 12.34 -10.09 -11.33
CA GLN A 71 12.72 -10.95 -12.45
C GLN A 71 13.03 -10.21 -13.74
N VAL A 72 12.47 -9.01 -13.92
CA VAL A 72 12.65 -8.19 -15.11
C VAL A 72 12.97 -6.75 -14.70
N PRO A 73 14.16 -6.49 -14.13
CA PRO A 73 14.51 -5.17 -13.58
C PRO A 73 14.56 -4.05 -14.63
N SER A 74 14.75 -4.40 -15.90
CA SER A 74 14.70 -3.45 -17.02
C SER A 74 13.28 -3.15 -17.52
N ALA A 75 12.27 -3.92 -17.10
CA ALA A 75 10.88 -3.68 -17.45
C ALA A 75 10.13 -3.05 -16.28
N ARG A 76 9.20 -2.14 -16.58
CA ARG A 76 8.27 -1.60 -15.59
C ARG A 76 6.86 -2.11 -15.87
N ALA A 77 6.21 -2.67 -14.86
CA ALA A 77 4.78 -2.93 -14.92
C ALA A 77 4.04 -1.60 -14.92
N VAL A 78 3.36 -1.29 -16.02
CA VAL A 78 2.64 -0.01 -16.19
C VAL A 78 1.17 -0.16 -15.89
N THR A 79 0.63 -1.36 -16.10
CA THR A 79 -0.78 -1.63 -15.83
C THR A 79 -0.96 -3.10 -15.49
N ILE A 80 -1.63 -3.36 -14.37
CA ILE A 80 -2.08 -4.69 -13.96
C ILE A 80 -3.60 -4.60 -13.78
N SER A 81 -4.36 -5.14 -14.73
CA SER A 81 -5.82 -5.10 -14.69
C SER A 81 -6.42 -6.50 -14.55
N HIS A 82 -7.42 -6.60 -13.68
CA HIS A 82 -8.12 -7.85 -13.41
C HIS A 82 -9.42 -7.90 -14.22
N ASN A 83 -9.65 -9.01 -14.90
CA ASN A 83 -10.91 -9.35 -15.54
C ASN A 83 -11.29 -10.78 -15.12
N GLY A 84 -11.92 -10.89 -13.95
CA GLY A 84 -12.25 -12.17 -13.32
C GLY A 84 -11.01 -13.03 -13.10
N PRO A 85 -10.91 -14.24 -13.71
CA PRO A 85 -9.76 -15.12 -13.57
C PRO A 85 -8.58 -14.73 -14.49
N THR A 86 -8.72 -13.69 -15.32
CA THR A 86 -7.66 -13.25 -16.24
C THR A 86 -7.05 -11.95 -15.76
N VAL A 87 -5.71 -11.89 -15.71
CA VAL A 87 -4.96 -10.66 -15.40
C VAL A 87 -4.22 -10.22 -16.66
N ASN A 88 -4.47 -8.98 -17.08
CA ASN A 88 -3.73 -8.36 -18.17
C ASN A 88 -2.61 -7.50 -17.59
N VAL A 89 -1.38 -7.80 -18.00
CA VAL A 89 -0.18 -7.08 -17.57
C VAL A 89 0.42 -6.38 -18.77
N ARG A 90 0.66 -5.08 -18.63
CA ARG A 90 1.43 -4.30 -19.60
C ARG A 90 2.79 -3.95 -19.01
N LEU A 91 3.84 -4.35 -19.72
CA LEU A 91 5.22 -4.04 -19.41
C LEU A 91 5.74 -2.97 -20.38
N ASP A 92 6.37 -1.93 -19.86
CA ASP A 92 7.15 -0.99 -20.66
C ASP A 92 8.64 -1.35 -20.53
N VAL A 93 9.32 -1.46 -21.68
CA VAL A 93 10.76 -1.77 -21.79
C VAL A 93 11.51 -0.67 -22.54
N PRO A 94 12.83 -0.51 -22.35
CA PRO A 94 13.59 0.59 -22.93
C PRO A 94 13.62 0.56 -24.47
N ILE A 95 13.70 1.75 -25.08
CA ILE A 95 14.02 1.92 -26.50
C ILE A 95 15.34 1.20 -26.84
N GLY A 96 15.32 0.44 -27.93
CA GLY A 96 16.46 -0.38 -28.39
C GLY A 96 16.37 -1.86 -28.02
N THR A 97 15.33 -2.28 -27.30
CA THR A 97 15.07 -3.69 -27.02
C THR A 97 14.73 -4.45 -28.31
N THR A 98 15.43 -5.54 -28.60
CA THR A 98 15.17 -6.37 -29.79
C THR A 98 13.89 -7.18 -29.63
N ARG A 99 13.37 -7.71 -30.74
CA ARG A 99 12.16 -8.55 -30.71
C ARG A 99 12.38 -9.80 -29.85
N GLU A 100 13.55 -10.41 -29.93
CA GLU A 100 13.93 -11.59 -29.15
C GLU A 100 13.96 -11.27 -27.65
N GLN A 101 14.50 -10.10 -27.28
CA GLN A 101 14.52 -9.65 -25.89
C GLN A 101 13.10 -9.36 -25.37
N ILE A 102 12.22 -8.79 -26.20
CA ILE A 102 10.80 -8.59 -25.86
C ILE A 102 10.11 -9.92 -25.55
N GLU A 103 10.33 -10.95 -26.37
CA GLU A 103 9.78 -12.30 -26.13
C GLU A 103 10.31 -12.89 -24.82
N GLN A 104 11.61 -12.74 -24.55
CA GLN A 104 12.23 -13.20 -23.31
C GLN A 104 11.65 -12.48 -22.08
N TYR A 105 11.44 -11.17 -22.15
CA TYR A 105 10.83 -10.40 -21.06
C TYR A 105 9.38 -10.82 -20.82
N ARG A 106 8.62 -11.08 -21.89
CA ARG A 106 7.26 -11.59 -21.76
C ARG A 106 7.23 -12.95 -21.05
N ALA A 107 8.09 -13.88 -21.49
CA ALA A 107 8.15 -15.23 -20.94
C ALA A 107 8.55 -15.20 -19.45
N LYS A 108 9.62 -14.47 -19.11
CA LYS A 108 10.08 -14.31 -17.72
C LYS A 108 9.01 -13.70 -16.82
N ALA A 109 8.34 -12.64 -17.28
CA ALA A 109 7.28 -12.03 -16.51
C ALA A 109 6.10 -12.98 -16.32
N GLN A 110 5.71 -13.74 -17.35
CA GLN A 110 4.64 -14.72 -17.24
C GLN A 110 4.98 -15.84 -16.23
N GLU A 111 6.22 -16.33 -16.26
CA GLU A 111 6.70 -17.33 -15.30
C GLU A 111 6.72 -16.79 -13.87
N ALA A 112 7.26 -15.59 -13.68
CA ALA A 112 7.31 -14.92 -12.38
C ALA A 112 5.91 -14.75 -11.77
N LEU A 113 4.95 -14.30 -12.58
CA LEU A 113 3.57 -14.10 -12.16
C LEU A 113 2.86 -15.42 -11.85
N ALA A 114 3.07 -16.46 -12.67
CA ALA A 114 2.52 -17.79 -12.44
C ALA A 114 3.07 -18.43 -11.16
N ALA A 115 4.35 -18.20 -10.84
CA ALA A 115 4.97 -18.68 -9.61
C ALA A 115 4.49 -17.91 -8.37
N ALA A 116 4.39 -16.58 -8.47
CA ALA A 116 4.05 -15.73 -7.34
C ALA A 116 2.56 -15.79 -6.97
N VAL A 117 1.67 -15.80 -7.97
CA VAL A 117 0.21 -15.77 -7.77
C VAL A 117 -0.45 -16.76 -8.76
N PRO A 118 -0.49 -18.07 -8.46
CA PRO A 118 -0.84 -19.10 -9.45
C PRO A 118 -2.33 -19.15 -9.83
N ARG A 119 -3.20 -18.40 -9.14
CA ARG A 119 -4.67 -18.48 -9.30
C ARG A 119 -5.23 -17.74 -10.53
N TYR A 120 -4.40 -17.02 -11.28
CA TYR A 120 -4.81 -16.20 -12.41
C TYR A 120 -4.24 -16.70 -13.74
N ASN A 121 -4.96 -16.39 -14.82
CA ASN A 121 -4.50 -16.55 -16.19
C ASN A 121 -3.85 -15.25 -16.66
N TYR A 122 -2.56 -15.29 -16.96
CA TYR A 122 -1.79 -14.09 -17.31
C TYR A 122 -1.77 -13.82 -18.81
N LYS A 123 -2.09 -12.59 -19.19
CA LYS A 123 -1.88 -12.06 -20.54
C LYS A 123 -0.87 -10.92 -20.44
N VAL A 124 0.38 -11.21 -20.80
CA VAL A 124 1.46 -10.22 -20.73
C VAL A 124 1.66 -9.58 -22.10
N SER A 125 1.58 -8.25 -22.13
CA SER A 125 1.90 -7.42 -23.30
C SER A 125 3.11 -6.56 -22.99
N VAL A 126 4.00 -6.39 -23.97
CA VAL A 126 5.23 -5.61 -23.81
C VAL A 126 5.22 -4.49 -24.84
N ALA A 127 5.49 -3.28 -24.40
CA ALA A 127 5.62 -2.10 -25.24
C ALA A 127 6.97 -1.43 -25.02
N VAL A 128 7.52 -0.86 -26.10
CA VAL A 128 8.77 -0.12 -26.05
C VAL A 128 8.46 1.34 -25.76
N LYS A 129 9.17 1.95 -24.82
CA LYS A 129 8.99 3.35 -24.43
C LYS A 129 10.31 4.05 -24.14
#